data_AF-A0A951CX25-F1
#
_entry.id   AF-A0A951CX25-F1
#
_cell.length_a   1.000
_cell.length_b   1.000
_cell.length_c   1.000
_cell.angle_alpha   90.00
_cell.angle_beta   90.00
_cell.angle_gamma   90.00
#
_symmetry.space_group_name_H-M   'P 1'
#
loop_
_entity.id
_entity.type
_entity.pdbx_description
1 polymer ?
#
loop_
_entity_poly.entity_id
_entity_poly.type
_entity_poly.pdbx_seq_one_letter_code
_entity_poly.pdbx_strand_id
1 'polypeptide(L)'
;SEIVTLHLVLSQRTRGIVGRRELQLMKRSAYLINSSRGPLVDEAALIETLSNRRIAGAALDVFETEPLPPEHPFRTLDNVLATPHIGFVTKRTYETFYGDTVENIAAWLNGNPIRVMDA
;
A
#
# COMPACT_ATOMS: atom_id res chain seq x y z
N SER A 1 -3.35 -16.07 -12.00
CA SER A 1 -2.46 -16.29 -10.84
C SER A 1 -3.29 -16.70 -9.64
N GLU A 2 -2.73 -17.49 -8.72
CA GLU A 2 -3.37 -17.73 -7.40
C GLU A 2 -3.13 -16.56 -6.43
N ILE A 3 -1.99 -15.87 -6.57
CA ILE A 3 -1.66 -14.70 -5.77
C ILE A 3 -1.21 -13.59 -6.72
N VAL A 4 -1.72 -12.39 -6.52
CA VAL A 4 -1.28 -11.16 -7.21
C VAL A 4 -0.75 -10.21 -6.16
N THR A 5 0.48 -9.73 -6.32
CA THR A 5 1.11 -8.76 -5.41
C THR A 5 1.46 -7.48 -6.15
N LEU A 6 1.21 -6.32 -5.52
CA LEU A 6 1.49 -5.02 -6.12
C LEU A 6 2.80 -4.45 -5.60
N HIS A 7 3.72 -4.18 -6.53
CA HIS A 7 5.03 -3.54 -6.30
C HIS A 7 5.25 -2.42 -7.31
N LEU A 8 4.43 -1.38 -7.25
CA LEU A 8 4.44 -0.27 -8.19
C LEU A 8 4.51 1.07 -7.47
N VAL A 9 5.26 2.01 -8.06
CA VAL A 9 5.21 3.41 -7.67
C VAL A 9 3.85 3.99 -8.08
N LEU A 10 3.20 4.71 -7.17
CA LEU A 10 1.97 5.43 -7.49
C LEU A 10 2.30 6.66 -8.35
N SER A 11 1.60 6.76 -9.46
CA SER A 11 1.69 7.84 -10.44
C SER A 11 0.34 8.01 -11.12
N GLN A 12 0.19 9.00 -12.01
CA GLN A 12 -1.01 9.11 -12.84
C GLN A 12 -1.24 7.85 -13.70
N ARG A 13 -0.18 7.17 -14.12
CA ARG A 13 -0.26 5.98 -14.99
C ARG A 13 -0.63 4.70 -14.25
N THR A 14 -0.39 4.65 -12.94
CA THR A 14 -0.56 3.45 -12.11
C THR A 14 -1.71 3.57 -11.11
N ARG A 15 -2.31 4.75 -10.98
CA ARG A 15 -3.51 4.96 -10.19
C ARG A 15 -4.67 4.14 -10.75
N GLY A 16 -5.34 3.36 -9.90
CA GLY A 16 -6.44 2.49 -10.27
C GLY A 16 -6.05 1.41 -11.30
N ILE A 17 -4.77 1.05 -11.40
CA ILE A 17 -4.29 0.03 -12.35
C ILE A 17 -4.94 -1.33 -12.10
N VAL A 18 -5.35 -1.61 -10.86
CA VAL A 18 -6.25 -2.72 -10.53
C VAL A 18 -7.66 -2.18 -10.31
N GLY A 19 -8.45 -2.19 -11.38
CA GLY A 19 -9.85 -1.81 -11.34
C GLY A 19 -10.80 -3.00 -11.28
N ARG A 20 -12.09 -2.73 -11.41
CA ARG A 20 -13.15 -3.76 -11.49
C ARG A 20 -12.87 -4.85 -12.53
N ARG A 21 -12.39 -4.46 -13.71
CA ARG A 21 -12.08 -5.38 -14.81
C ARG A 21 -11.00 -6.38 -14.40
N GLU A 22 -9.89 -5.90 -13.86
CA GLU A 22 -8.74 -6.72 -13.46
C GLU A 22 -9.12 -7.67 -12.32
N LEU A 23 -9.91 -7.18 -11.35
CA LEU A 23 -10.45 -8.00 -10.26
C LEU A 23 -11.38 -9.12 -10.77
N GLN A 24 -12.18 -8.86 -11.82
CA GLN A 24 -13.06 -9.86 -12.43
C GLN A 24 -12.30 -10.97 -13.18
N LEU A 25 -11.09 -10.68 -13.66
CA LEU A 25 -10.22 -11.66 -14.31
C LEU A 25 -9.52 -12.58 -13.31
N MET A 26 -9.52 -12.25 -12.02
CA MET A 26 -8.94 -13.09 -10.98
C MET A 26 -9.79 -14.35 -10.75
N LYS A 27 -9.11 -15.45 -10.38
CA LYS A 27 -9.78 -16.68 -9.99
C LYS A 27 -10.50 -16.47 -8.65
N ARG A 28 -11.57 -17.22 -8.43
CA ARG A 28 -12.27 -17.27 -7.13
C ARG A 28 -11.37 -17.69 -5.97
N SER A 29 -10.38 -18.54 -6.22
CA SER A 29 -9.39 -18.97 -5.22
C SER A 29 -8.27 -17.96 -4.97
N ALA A 30 -8.20 -16.87 -5.74
CA ALA A 30 -7.03 -16.00 -5.72
C ALA A 30 -7.02 -15.00 -4.56
N TYR A 31 -5.81 -14.57 -4.18
CA TYR A 31 -5.59 -13.49 -3.22
C TYR A 31 -4.92 -12.28 -3.87
N LEU A 32 -5.32 -11.08 -3.45
CA LEU A 32 -4.64 -9.83 -3.77
C LEU A 32 -3.81 -9.35 -2.58
N ILE A 33 -2.55 -8.97 -2.81
CA ILE A 33 -1.65 -8.43 -1.79
C ILE A 33 -1.23 -7.03 -2.22
N ASN A 34 -1.41 -6.03 -1.34
CA ASN A 34 -0.94 -4.67 -1.59
C ASN A 34 -0.24 -4.08 -0.36
N SER A 35 1.08 -3.97 -0.46
CA SER A 35 1.93 -3.21 0.48
C SER A 35 2.61 -2.01 -0.20
N SER A 36 2.12 -1.61 -1.38
CA SER A 36 2.66 -0.48 -2.14
C SER A 36 1.93 0.81 -1.80
N ARG A 37 0.81 1.10 -2.47
CA ARG A 37 -0.02 2.29 -2.23
C ARG A 37 -1.49 1.94 -2.41
N GLY A 38 -2.36 2.44 -1.53
CA GLY A 38 -3.81 2.19 -1.58
C GLY A 38 -4.41 2.51 -2.96
N PRO A 39 -4.18 3.72 -3.51
CA PRO A 39 -4.80 4.13 -4.78
C PRO A 39 -4.29 3.42 -6.05
N LEU A 40 -3.46 2.39 -5.94
CA LEU A 40 -3.18 1.48 -7.06
C LEU A 40 -4.39 0.60 -7.39
N VAL A 41 -5.27 0.39 -6.40
CA VAL A 41 -6.50 -0.38 -6.54
C VAL A 41 -7.68 0.58 -6.47
N ASP A 42 -8.70 0.37 -7.30
CA ASP A 42 -10.02 0.98 -7.09
C ASP A 42 -10.63 0.38 -5.82
N GLU A 43 -10.64 1.16 -4.73
CA GLU A 43 -11.06 0.69 -3.40
C GLU A 43 -12.53 0.23 -3.38
N ALA A 44 -13.42 0.96 -4.06
CA ALA A 44 -14.83 0.61 -4.15
C ALA A 44 -15.02 -0.73 -4.89
N ALA A 45 -14.31 -0.93 -6.01
CA ALA A 45 -14.34 -2.19 -6.73
C ALA A 45 -13.77 -3.35 -5.92
N LEU A 46 -12.72 -3.11 -5.13
CA LEU A 46 -12.15 -4.12 -4.24
C LEU A 46 -13.11 -4.50 -3.11
N ILE A 47 -13.73 -3.53 -2.46
CA ILE A 47 -14.75 -3.75 -1.41
C ILE A 47 -15.89 -4.60 -1.96
N GLU A 48 -16.42 -4.28 -3.15
CA GLU A 48 -17.48 -5.06 -3.78
C GLU A 48 -17.02 -6.49 -4.11
N THR A 49 -15.81 -6.64 -4.65
CA THR A 49 -15.23 -7.94 -5.02
C THR A 49 -15.09 -8.85 -3.80
N LEU A 50 -14.62 -8.30 -2.68
CA LEU A 50 -14.40 -9.03 -1.43
C LEU A 50 -15.72 -9.34 -0.72
N SER A 51 -16.63 -8.37 -0.64
CA SER A 51 -17.97 -8.55 -0.06
C SER A 51 -18.75 -9.67 -0.77
N ASN A 52 -18.61 -9.76 -2.10
CA ASN A 52 -19.25 -10.79 -2.90
C ASN A 52 -18.43 -12.09 -3.01
N ARG A 53 -17.32 -12.22 -2.28
CA ARG A 53 -16.38 -13.36 -2.32
C ARG A 53 -16.01 -13.79 -3.75
N ARG A 54 -15.78 -12.80 -4.63
CA ARG A 54 -15.36 -13.04 -6.03
C ARG A 54 -13.91 -13.50 -6.13
N ILE A 55 -13.10 -13.15 -5.14
CA ILE A 55 -11.76 -13.67 -4.89
C ILE A 55 -11.71 -14.20 -3.44
N ALA A 56 -10.70 -14.98 -3.10
CA ALA A 56 -10.60 -15.64 -1.80
C ALA A 56 -10.36 -14.64 -0.66
N GLY A 57 -9.64 -13.56 -0.94
CA GLY A 57 -9.42 -12.47 0.02
C GLY A 57 -8.35 -11.48 -0.42
N ALA A 58 -8.01 -10.56 0.47
CA ALA A 58 -6.92 -9.61 0.28
C ALA A 58 -6.08 -9.42 1.55
N ALA A 59 -4.78 -9.16 1.36
CA ALA A 59 -3.89 -8.68 2.42
C ALA A 59 -3.41 -7.26 2.07
N LEU A 60 -3.74 -6.29 2.91
CA LEU A 60 -3.57 -4.86 2.64
C LEU A 60 -2.79 -4.21 3.78
N ASP A 61 -1.68 -3.55 3.45
CA ASP A 61 -0.93 -2.71 4.40
C ASP A 61 -1.20 -1.22 4.19
N VAL A 62 -1.84 -0.84 3.09
CA VAL A 62 -2.01 0.56 2.66
C VAL A 62 -3.44 0.81 2.20
N PHE A 63 -3.91 2.04 2.37
CA PHE A 63 -5.31 2.44 2.12
C PHE A 63 -5.38 3.76 1.35
N GLU A 64 -6.53 4.11 0.78
CA GLU A 64 -6.69 5.44 0.17
C GLU A 64 -6.66 6.56 1.22
N THR A 65 -7.31 6.32 2.36
CA THR A 65 -7.31 7.21 3.52
C THR A 65 -6.59 6.55 4.69
N GLU A 66 -5.57 7.23 5.22
CA GLU A 66 -4.78 6.77 6.36
C GLU A 66 -4.72 7.86 7.45
N PRO A 67 -4.99 7.53 8.73
CA PRO A 67 -5.34 6.20 9.25
C PRO A 67 -6.69 5.67 8.76
N LEU A 68 -6.80 4.35 8.65
CA LEU A 68 -8.03 3.70 8.17
C LEU A 68 -9.22 4.07 9.09
N PRO A 69 -10.32 4.66 8.58
CA PRO A 69 -11.45 5.05 9.41
C PRO A 69 -12.04 3.86 10.21
N PRO A 70 -12.55 4.08 11.44
CA PRO A 70 -13.11 3.00 12.27
C PRO A 70 -14.24 2.20 11.61
N GLU A 71 -15.08 2.86 10.82
CA GLU A 71 -16.24 2.26 10.14
C GLU A 71 -15.89 1.70 8.74
N HIS A 72 -14.61 1.66 8.37
CA HIS A 72 -14.21 1.25 7.03
C HIS A 72 -14.46 -0.26 6.79
N PRO A 73 -15.03 -0.69 5.65
CA PRO A 73 -15.36 -2.10 5.40
C PRO A 73 -14.20 -3.09 5.54
N PHE A 74 -12.98 -2.68 5.20
CA PHE A 74 -11.78 -3.52 5.40
C PHE A 74 -11.50 -3.90 6.85
N ARG A 75 -12.12 -3.25 7.84
CA ARG A 75 -12.01 -3.62 9.25
C ARG A 75 -12.93 -4.77 9.67
N THR A 76 -13.98 -5.05 8.88
CA THR A 76 -15.04 -6.02 9.25
C THR A 76 -15.16 -7.18 8.28
N LEU A 77 -14.66 -7.05 7.05
CA LEU A 77 -14.60 -8.15 6.08
C LEU A 77 -13.67 -9.27 6.58
N ASP A 78 -14.22 -10.48 6.75
CA ASP A 78 -13.52 -11.64 7.30
C ASP A 78 -12.47 -12.26 6.36
N ASN A 79 -12.48 -11.83 5.09
CA ASN A 79 -11.54 -12.20 4.05
C ASN A 79 -10.53 -11.08 3.73
N VAL A 80 -10.35 -10.14 4.67
CA VAL A 80 -9.33 -9.09 4.60
C VAL A 80 -8.39 -9.19 5.79
N LEU A 81 -7.10 -9.31 5.50
CA LEU A 81 -6.04 -9.09 6.48
C LEU A 81 -5.50 -7.67 6.28
N ALA A 82 -5.76 -6.79 7.24
CA ALA A 82 -5.32 -5.40 7.19
C ALA A 82 -4.23 -5.12 8.23
N THR A 83 -3.15 -4.46 7.80
CA THR A 83 -2.10 -3.93 8.69
C THR A 83 -1.96 -2.41 8.50
N PRO A 84 -1.60 -1.64 9.55
CA PRO A 84 -1.70 -0.18 9.52
C PRO A 84 -0.43 0.48 8.95
N HIS A 85 -0.10 0.22 7.69
CA HIS A 85 1.07 0.78 6.97
C HIS A 85 2.39 0.54 7.69
N ILE A 86 2.61 -0.72 8.07
CA ILE A 86 3.78 -1.15 8.85
C ILE A 86 4.82 -1.90 8.03
N GLY A 87 4.67 -1.99 6.70
CA GLY A 87 5.58 -2.72 5.82
C GLY A 87 7.04 -2.26 5.91
N PHE A 88 7.27 -0.99 6.24
CA PHE A 88 8.61 -0.43 6.47
C PHE A 88 8.99 -0.31 7.95
N VAL A 89 8.06 -0.57 8.88
CA VAL A 89 8.23 -0.33 10.33
C VAL A 89 9.01 -1.48 10.96
N THR A 90 10.30 -1.50 10.65
CA THR A 90 11.27 -2.43 11.25
C THR A 90 12.37 -1.64 11.95
N LYS A 91 12.95 -2.22 13.01
CA LYS A 91 14.07 -1.60 13.75
C LYS A 91 15.19 -1.14 12.80
N ARG A 92 15.62 -2.01 11.89
CA ARG A 92 16.71 -1.73 10.95
C ARG A 92 16.38 -0.60 9.97
N THR A 93 15.17 -0.59 9.44
CA THR A 93 14.72 0.49 8.54
C THR A 93 14.68 1.81 9.29
N TYR A 94 14.20 1.82 10.52
CA TYR A 94 14.14 3.03 11.35
C TYR A 94 15.54 3.55 11.70
N GLU A 95 16.47 2.68 12.12
CA GLU A 95 17.86 3.06 12.38
C GLU A 95 18.49 3.76 11.16
N THR A 96 18.22 3.25 9.95
CA THR A 96 18.71 3.84 8.71
C THR A 96 18.02 5.18 8.40
N PHE A 97 16.69 5.19 8.35
CA PHE A 97 15.92 6.38 7.91
C PHE A 97 16.12 7.57 8.85
N TYR A 98 16.07 7.34 10.16
CA TYR A 98 16.25 8.42 11.12
C TYR A 98 17.71 8.84 11.22
N GLY A 99 18.67 7.91 11.08
CA GLY A 99 20.09 8.24 10.95
C GLY A 99 20.34 9.16 9.76
N ASP A 100 19.93 8.74 8.56
CA ASP A 100 20.04 9.51 7.32
C ASP A 100 19.35 10.88 7.43
N THR A 101 18.18 10.95 8.09
CA THR A 101 17.45 12.21 8.30
C THR A 101 18.25 13.19 9.15
N VAL A 102 18.81 12.73 10.27
CA VAL A 102 19.64 13.58 11.14
C VAL A 102 20.90 14.06 10.40
N GLU A 103 21.55 13.18 9.65
CA GLU A 103 22.71 13.53 8.84
C GLU A 103 22.38 14.59 7.78
N ASN A 104 21.26 14.43 7.06
CA ASN A 104 20.81 15.39 6.06
C ASN A 104 20.57 16.79 6.67
N ILE A 105 19.93 16.85 7.84
CA ILE A 105 19.67 18.11 8.55
C ILE A 105 20.98 18.77 8.99
N ALA A 106 21.90 18.00 9.59
CA ALA A 106 23.19 18.51 10.04
C ALA A 106 24.03 19.04 8.86
N ALA A 107 24.05 18.31 7.74
CA ALA A 107 24.74 18.68 6.51
C ALA A 107 24.19 19.99 5.92
N TRP A 108 22.86 20.14 5.90
CA TRP A 108 22.19 21.35 5.44
C TRP A 108 22.51 22.57 6.33
N LEU A 109 22.46 22.42 7.66
CA LEU A 109 22.81 23.50 8.60
C LEU A 109 24.27 23.97 8.45
N ASN A 110 25.16 23.07 8.04
CA ASN A 110 26.57 23.37 7.78
C ASN A 110 26.85 23.89 6.35
N GLY A 111 25.81 24.14 5.55
CA GLY A 111 25.94 24.65 4.19
C GLY A 111 26.39 23.63 3.14
N ASN A 112 26.45 22.34 3.48
CA ASN A 112 26.92 21.25 2.61
C ASN A 112 25.84 20.16 2.48
N PRO A 113 24.67 20.44 1.87
CA PRO A 113 23.58 19.47 1.80
C PRO A 113 24.01 18.18 1.08
N ILE A 114 23.56 17.04 1.61
CA ILE A 114 23.81 15.69 1.08
C ILE A 114 22.49 15.03 0.72
N ARG A 115 22.54 13.95 -0.09
CA ARG A 115 21.35 13.21 -0.56
C ARG A 115 20.29 14.14 -1.20
N VAL A 116 20.74 15.18 -1.90
CA VAL A 116 19.86 16.12 -2.62
C VAL A 116 19.14 15.36 -3.72
N MET A 117 17.81 15.47 -3.78
CA MET A 117 17.02 14.90 -4.85
C MET A 117 16.79 15.95 -5.94
N ASP A 118 16.87 15.52 -7.20
CA ASP A 118 16.41 16.34 -8.33
C ASP A 118 14.89 16.52 -8.24
N ALA A 119 14.41 17.72 -8.57
CA ALA A 119 12.99 18.07 -8.58
C ALA A 119 12.23 17.46 -9.77
#